data_AF-A0AAQ5XP60-F1
#
_entry.id   AF-A0AAQ5XP60-F1
#
_cell.length_a   1.000
_cell.length_b   1.000
_cell.length_c   1.000
_cell.angle_alpha   90.00
_cell.angle_beta   90.00
_cell.angle_gamma   90.00
#
_symmetry.space_group_name_H-M   'P 1'
#
loop_
_entity.id
_entity.type
_entity.pdbx_description
1 polymer ?
#
loop_
_entity_poly.entity_id
_entity_poly.type
_entity_poly.pdbx_seq_one_letter_code
_entity_poly.pdbx_strand_id
1 'polypeptide(L)'
;MDTFLKSSRSAAKNGFRNNLRVHVVLGSESCDLDSAVSSLAMAYFLSRTSSGRLGAPLVVPVLNIPRSQFYLRADVLLLFREAGIAMETLVFRDDVDLARLYANRRLALTLVDHNVLPSADSNLEGAVVEVMDHHQPERTASLSCPVNVEIVASCATLVTERILSRPLEILDKQLALLLYGAMVVDSVNLSRLVGKVTVKDSQIVHMLQTQFPDLPSSGALHSALHKAKFSLSGLETNHILLRNMKTVVRGDLRAAVSVVYMSLESFLLTKNLQQQLSDFCQSQQLDAVVAMTIFSSDQSYQPVRQLVIYSPDPVLRQEISHALQNTQSPALCLSPASSPYKDILAYHQGNALASRSKLLPVLAHFLSHWCRGNGTDEQVDQSADGLPHVYASSAHRHRPGPEDNGNGPPPPPMNSLVDGCPLNGDFNQEALMEKFRRMDRVEEQQHGRNAY
;
A
#
# COMPACT_ATOMS: atom_id res chain seq x y z
N MET A 1 0.49 -0.76 -25.15
CA MET A 1 0.46 -1.80 -24.08
C MET A 1 -0.31 -3.08 -24.46
N ASP A 2 -1.60 -2.99 -24.81
CA ASP A 2 -2.62 -4.05 -24.83
C ASP A 2 -2.23 -5.50 -25.18
N THR A 3 -1.61 -5.73 -26.34
CA THR A 3 -1.33 -7.09 -26.85
C THR A 3 -0.45 -7.89 -25.88
N PHE A 4 0.43 -7.21 -25.14
CA PHE A 4 1.26 -7.80 -24.10
C PHE A 4 0.44 -8.24 -22.88
N LEU A 5 -0.52 -7.42 -22.42
CA LEU A 5 -1.40 -7.77 -21.30
C LEU A 5 -2.37 -8.90 -21.69
N LYS A 6 -2.98 -8.84 -22.88
CA LYS A 6 -3.83 -9.92 -23.44
C LYS A 6 -3.07 -11.25 -23.50
N SER A 7 -1.81 -11.23 -23.92
CA SER A 7 -0.93 -12.41 -23.94
C SER A 7 -0.57 -12.91 -22.54
N SER A 8 -0.21 -12.00 -21.62
CA SER A 8 0.08 -12.29 -20.21
C SER A 8 -1.11 -12.95 -19.51
N ARG A 9 -2.32 -12.41 -19.71
CA ARG A 9 -3.58 -12.97 -19.19
C ARG A 9 -3.83 -14.38 -19.72
N SER A 10 -3.65 -14.59 -21.01
CA SER A 10 -3.83 -15.89 -21.65
C SER A 10 -2.87 -16.93 -21.07
N ALA A 11 -1.59 -16.58 -20.90
CA ALA A 11 -0.60 -17.47 -20.31
C ALA A 11 -0.90 -17.82 -18.84
N ALA A 12 -1.33 -16.83 -18.04
CA ALA A 12 -1.76 -17.04 -16.65
C ALA A 12 -2.99 -17.95 -16.56
N LYS A 13 -4.06 -17.67 -17.33
CA LYS A 13 -5.26 -18.53 -17.41
C LYS A 13 -4.94 -19.97 -17.82
N ASN A 14 -3.95 -20.15 -18.69
CA ASN A 14 -3.50 -21.48 -19.11
C ASN A 14 -2.58 -22.18 -18.09
N GLY A 15 -2.17 -21.52 -17.00
CA GLY A 15 -1.26 -22.07 -15.98
C GLY A 15 0.18 -22.21 -16.47
N PHE A 16 0.62 -21.31 -17.35
CA PHE A 16 1.99 -21.28 -17.90
C PHE A 16 2.45 -22.64 -18.44
N ARG A 17 1.69 -23.22 -19.38
CA ARG A 17 2.07 -24.45 -20.11
C ARG A 17 3.34 -24.24 -20.95
N ASN A 18 3.84 -25.33 -21.54
CA ASN A 18 5.00 -25.35 -22.46
C ASN A 18 6.39 -25.14 -21.79
N ASN A 19 6.53 -25.38 -20.49
CA ASN A 19 7.79 -25.35 -19.72
C ASN A 19 8.63 -24.05 -19.78
N LEU A 20 8.13 -22.98 -20.38
CA LEU A 20 8.80 -21.68 -20.46
C LEU A 20 9.21 -21.15 -19.08
N ARG A 21 10.36 -20.50 -18.97
CA ARG A 21 10.67 -19.69 -17.78
C ARG A 21 9.70 -18.50 -17.73
N VAL A 22 9.24 -18.13 -16.55
CA VAL A 22 8.28 -17.03 -16.33
C VAL A 22 8.96 -15.98 -15.47
N HIS A 23 9.09 -14.77 -15.99
CA HIS A 23 9.65 -13.63 -15.29
C HIS A 23 8.50 -12.73 -14.85
N VAL A 24 8.13 -12.81 -13.59
CA VAL A 24 7.09 -11.95 -13.02
C VAL A 24 7.71 -10.63 -12.57
N VAL A 25 7.08 -9.52 -12.92
CA VAL A 25 7.30 -8.23 -12.26
C VAL A 25 6.20 -8.04 -11.24
N LEU A 26 6.59 -7.82 -9.98
CA LEU A 26 5.68 -7.79 -8.83
C LEU A 26 5.81 -6.46 -8.10
N GLY A 27 4.68 -5.79 -7.86
CA GLY A 27 4.58 -4.62 -6.99
C GLY A 27 4.39 -4.99 -5.51
N SER A 28 4.33 -4.00 -4.62
CA SER A 28 4.09 -4.26 -3.20
C SER A 28 2.66 -4.74 -2.92
N GLU A 29 2.43 -5.35 -1.75
CA GLU A 29 1.12 -5.88 -1.32
C GLU A 29 0.03 -4.81 -1.11
N SER A 30 0.36 -3.51 -1.17
CA SER A 30 -0.66 -2.46 -1.22
C SER A 30 -1.46 -2.53 -2.53
N CYS A 31 -0.76 -2.81 -3.64
CA CYS A 31 -1.18 -2.53 -5.00
C CYS A 31 -1.80 -1.12 -5.14
N ASP A 32 -1.14 -0.12 -4.58
CA ASP A 32 -1.41 1.29 -4.89
C ASP A 32 -0.93 1.66 -6.31
N LEU A 33 -1.03 2.96 -6.63
CA LEU A 33 -0.82 3.47 -7.99
C LEU A 33 0.58 3.25 -8.52
N ASP A 34 1.62 3.41 -7.71
CA ASP A 34 3.00 3.23 -8.14
C ASP A 34 3.32 1.75 -8.32
N SER A 35 3.10 0.95 -7.27
CA SER A 35 3.21 -0.52 -7.33
C SER A 35 2.50 -1.12 -8.55
N ALA A 36 1.32 -0.63 -8.91
CA ALA A 36 0.57 -1.09 -10.08
C ALA A 36 1.17 -0.59 -11.42
N VAL A 37 1.44 0.71 -11.55
CA VAL A 37 2.00 1.32 -12.78
C VAL A 37 3.40 0.80 -13.08
N SER A 38 4.30 0.83 -12.09
CA SER A 38 5.68 0.36 -12.20
C SER A 38 5.74 -1.12 -12.60
N SER A 39 4.81 -1.95 -12.10
CA SER A 39 4.72 -3.36 -12.50
C SER A 39 4.39 -3.52 -13.98
N LEU A 40 3.36 -2.83 -14.47
CA LEU A 40 2.95 -2.89 -15.88
C LEU A 40 4.04 -2.34 -16.81
N ALA A 41 4.61 -1.18 -16.47
CA ALA A 41 5.60 -0.48 -17.27
C ALA A 41 6.91 -1.27 -17.38
N MET A 42 7.47 -1.75 -16.26
CA MET A 42 8.72 -2.50 -16.26
C MET A 42 8.55 -3.89 -16.90
N ALA A 43 7.41 -4.56 -16.70
CA ALA A 43 7.13 -5.83 -17.39
C ALA A 43 7.04 -5.66 -18.92
N TYR A 44 6.40 -4.58 -19.40
CA TYR A 44 6.33 -4.27 -20.82
C TYR A 44 7.73 -3.98 -21.39
N PHE A 45 8.53 -3.16 -20.71
CA PHE A 45 9.92 -2.88 -21.08
C PHE A 45 10.79 -4.16 -21.17
N LEU A 46 10.73 -5.02 -20.15
CA LEU A 46 11.45 -6.29 -20.12
C LEU A 46 10.99 -7.24 -21.24
N SER A 47 9.69 -7.28 -21.56
CA SER A 47 9.17 -8.07 -22.68
C SER A 47 9.69 -7.58 -24.04
N ARG A 48 9.74 -6.26 -24.25
CA ARG A 48 10.19 -5.64 -25.50
C ARG A 48 11.70 -5.74 -25.69
N THR A 49 12.48 -5.62 -24.62
CA THR A 49 13.96 -5.77 -24.66
C THR A 49 14.44 -7.22 -24.70
N SER A 50 13.61 -8.19 -24.30
CA SER A 50 13.90 -9.64 -24.35
C SER A 50 13.34 -10.33 -25.61
N SER A 51 12.43 -9.67 -26.34
CA SER A 51 11.83 -10.19 -27.57
C SER A 51 12.88 -10.62 -28.60
N GLY A 52 12.64 -11.74 -29.29
CA GLY A 52 13.52 -12.28 -30.32
C GLY A 52 14.75 -13.06 -29.82
N ARG A 53 15.05 -13.07 -28.51
CA ARG A 53 16.14 -13.89 -27.96
C ARG A 53 15.71 -15.35 -27.79
N LEU A 54 16.52 -16.29 -28.25
CA LEU A 54 16.28 -17.72 -28.05
C LEU A 54 16.27 -18.04 -26.55
N GLY A 55 15.21 -18.67 -26.07
CA GLY A 55 15.05 -19.01 -24.64
C GLY A 55 14.68 -17.83 -23.73
N ALA A 56 14.25 -16.68 -24.28
CA ALA A 56 13.70 -15.58 -23.47
C ALA A 56 12.56 -16.06 -22.55
N PRO A 57 12.49 -15.58 -21.30
CA PRO A 57 11.37 -15.88 -20.42
C PRO A 57 10.09 -15.18 -20.91
N LEU A 58 8.93 -15.77 -20.60
CA LEU A 58 7.68 -15.06 -20.67
C LEU A 58 7.63 -14.02 -19.54
N VAL A 59 7.66 -12.74 -19.88
CA VAL A 59 7.52 -11.66 -18.89
C VAL A 59 6.03 -11.41 -18.60
N VAL A 60 5.68 -11.20 -17.32
CA VAL A 60 4.29 -11.03 -16.86
C VAL A 60 4.23 -9.97 -15.75
N PRO A 61 3.42 -8.89 -15.86
CA PRO A 61 3.13 -8.02 -14.73
C PRO A 61 2.11 -8.70 -13.82
N VAL A 62 2.33 -8.69 -12.50
CA VAL A 62 1.37 -9.19 -11.51
C VAL A 62 1.03 -8.10 -10.50
N LEU A 63 -0.24 -7.74 -10.44
CA LEU A 63 -0.79 -6.89 -9.39
C LEU A 63 -0.90 -7.70 -8.10
N ASN A 64 -0.18 -7.30 -7.05
CA ASN A 64 0.09 -8.13 -5.88
C ASN A 64 -1.06 -8.16 -4.84
N ILE A 65 -2.28 -8.31 -5.34
CA ILE A 65 -3.53 -8.47 -4.56
C ILE A 65 -4.41 -9.52 -5.26
N PRO A 66 -5.41 -10.10 -4.58
CA PRO A 66 -6.44 -10.89 -5.25
C PRO A 66 -7.25 -10.04 -6.22
N ARG A 67 -7.61 -10.58 -7.39
CA ARG A 67 -8.48 -9.91 -8.38
C ARG A 67 -9.78 -9.40 -7.76
N SER A 68 -10.34 -10.16 -6.82
CA SER A 68 -11.56 -9.80 -6.10
C SER A 68 -11.44 -8.48 -5.35
N GLN A 69 -10.24 -8.02 -4.96
CA GLN A 69 -10.05 -6.77 -4.21
C GLN A 69 -9.68 -5.54 -5.06
N PHE A 70 -9.61 -5.68 -6.40
CA PHE A 70 -9.12 -4.61 -7.26
C PHE A 70 -10.04 -3.38 -7.28
N TYR A 71 -11.35 -3.56 -7.06
CA TYR A 71 -12.31 -2.44 -7.02
C TYR A 71 -12.06 -1.44 -5.87
N LEU A 72 -11.27 -1.83 -4.85
CA LEU A 72 -10.88 -0.97 -3.74
C LEU A 72 -9.80 0.08 -4.12
N ARG A 73 -9.13 -0.12 -5.26
CA ARG A 73 -8.03 0.70 -5.79
C ARG A 73 -8.56 1.72 -6.80
N ALA A 74 -9.50 2.57 -6.37
CA ALA A 74 -10.29 3.44 -7.23
C ALA A 74 -9.47 4.46 -8.05
N ASP A 75 -8.31 4.89 -7.52
CA ASP A 75 -7.30 5.69 -8.21
C ASP A 75 -6.60 4.91 -9.34
N VAL A 76 -6.22 3.65 -9.09
CA VAL A 76 -5.66 2.77 -10.11
C VAL A 76 -6.68 2.47 -11.21
N LEU A 77 -7.93 2.16 -10.83
CA LEU A 77 -9.04 1.94 -11.77
C LEU A 77 -9.32 3.17 -12.64
N LEU A 78 -9.22 4.38 -12.08
CA LEU A 78 -9.37 5.63 -12.80
C LEU A 78 -8.23 5.80 -13.80
N LEU A 79 -6.96 5.81 -13.36
CA LEU A 79 -5.82 6.01 -14.26
C LEU A 79 -5.76 4.95 -15.38
N PHE A 80 -6.02 3.68 -15.04
CA PHE A 80 -6.02 2.60 -16.03
C PHE A 80 -7.17 2.75 -17.04
N ARG A 81 -8.33 3.29 -16.64
CA ARG A 81 -9.42 3.62 -17.57
C ARG A 81 -9.04 4.75 -18.52
N GLU A 82 -8.50 5.86 -17.99
CA GLU A 82 -8.06 7.00 -18.81
C GLU A 82 -6.91 6.60 -19.77
N ALA A 83 -6.09 5.62 -19.39
CA ALA A 83 -5.06 5.02 -20.24
C ALA A 83 -5.57 3.87 -21.17
N GLY A 84 -6.88 3.61 -21.22
CA GLY A 84 -7.49 2.59 -22.08
C GLY A 84 -7.14 1.13 -21.71
N ILE A 85 -6.62 0.87 -20.51
CA ILE A 85 -6.20 -0.47 -20.07
C ILE A 85 -7.42 -1.34 -19.74
N ALA A 86 -7.61 -2.38 -20.53
CA ALA A 86 -8.67 -3.37 -20.36
C ALA A 86 -8.46 -4.24 -19.09
N MET A 87 -9.29 -4.02 -18.06
CA MET A 87 -9.11 -4.57 -16.70
C MET A 87 -9.13 -6.11 -16.63
N GLU A 88 -9.82 -6.76 -17.56
CA GLU A 88 -9.87 -8.22 -17.71
C GLU A 88 -8.54 -8.83 -18.21
N THR A 89 -7.66 -8.00 -18.77
CA THR A 89 -6.33 -8.37 -19.28
C THR A 89 -5.20 -8.23 -18.24
N LEU A 90 -5.46 -7.55 -17.12
CA LEU A 90 -4.57 -7.51 -15.96
C LEU A 90 -4.40 -8.91 -15.36
N VAL A 91 -3.27 -9.18 -14.71
CA VAL A 91 -3.00 -10.44 -13.99
C VAL A 91 -2.78 -10.11 -12.51
N PHE A 92 -3.40 -10.90 -11.63
CA PHE A 92 -3.42 -10.68 -10.18
C PHE A 92 -2.71 -11.80 -9.42
N ARG A 93 -2.49 -11.62 -8.12
CA ARG A 93 -1.73 -12.56 -7.27
C ARG A 93 -2.39 -13.94 -7.15
N ASP A 94 -3.71 -14.00 -7.32
CA ASP A 94 -4.55 -15.21 -7.37
C ASP A 94 -4.65 -15.84 -8.78
N ASP A 95 -4.21 -15.15 -9.83
CA ASP A 95 -4.06 -15.72 -11.18
C ASP A 95 -2.72 -16.49 -11.35
N VAL A 96 -1.79 -16.45 -10.37
CA VAL A 96 -0.40 -16.92 -10.53
C VAL A 96 0.12 -17.71 -9.31
N ASP A 97 0.33 -19.01 -9.51
CA ASP A 97 0.99 -19.91 -8.55
C ASP A 97 2.52 -19.74 -8.60
N LEU A 98 3.01 -18.67 -7.95
CA LEU A 98 4.45 -18.38 -7.84
C LEU A 98 5.24 -19.51 -7.15
N ALA A 99 4.67 -20.11 -6.11
CA ALA A 99 5.32 -21.19 -5.35
C ALA A 99 5.62 -22.41 -6.24
N ARG A 100 4.67 -22.82 -7.07
CA ARG A 100 4.87 -23.90 -8.05
C ARG A 100 5.82 -23.49 -9.17
N LEU A 101 5.76 -22.26 -9.67
CA LEU A 101 6.74 -21.78 -10.67
C LEU A 101 8.16 -21.81 -10.11
N TYR A 102 8.35 -21.45 -8.84
CA TYR A 102 9.64 -21.49 -8.15
C TYR A 102 10.12 -22.93 -7.88
N ALA A 103 9.26 -23.79 -7.33
CA ALA A 103 9.58 -25.19 -7.07
C ALA A 103 10.00 -25.95 -8.34
N ASN A 104 9.42 -25.61 -9.50
CA ASN A 104 9.80 -26.15 -10.81
C ASN A 104 11.03 -25.45 -11.44
N ARG A 105 11.71 -24.54 -10.72
CA ARG A 105 12.86 -23.73 -11.17
C ARG A 105 12.58 -22.86 -12.42
N ARG A 106 11.30 -22.50 -12.62
CA ARG A 106 10.82 -21.73 -13.78
C ARG A 106 10.61 -20.25 -13.49
N LEU A 107 10.49 -19.84 -12.22
CA LEU A 107 10.28 -18.45 -11.82
C LEU A 107 11.56 -17.60 -11.90
N ALA A 108 11.39 -16.33 -12.27
CA ALA A 108 12.25 -15.21 -11.90
C ALA A 108 11.36 -14.03 -11.45
N LEU A 109 11.82 -13.22 -10.50
CA LEU A 109 11.10 -12.06 -9.97
C LEU A 109 11.91 -10.77 -10.16
N THR A 110 11.32 -9.75 -10.78
CA THR A 110 11.73 -8.35 -10.56
C THR A 110 10.77 -7.75 -9.54
N LEU A 111 11.29 -7.20 -8.44
CA LEU A 111 10.47 -6.42 -7.51
C LEU A 111 10.49 -4.96 -7.92
N VAL A 112 9.32 -4.33 -7.92
CA VAL A 112 9.17 -2.88 -8.07
C VAL A 112 8.44 -2.31 -6.86
N ASP A 113 8.81 -1.10 -6.45
CA ASP A 113 8.15 -0.34 -5.35
C ASP A 113 8.18 -1.07 -3.98
N HIS A 114 9.06 -2.05 -3.84
CA HIS A 114 9.47 -2.68 -2.58
C HIS A 114 10.77 -3.48 -2.80
N ASN A 115 11.61 -3.57 -1.77
CA ASN A 115 12.91 -4.24 -1.85
C ASN A 115 13.01 -5.57 -1.06
N VAL A 116 12.00 -5.94 -0.27
CA VAL A 116 11.92 -7.21 0.49
C VAL A 116 10.54 -7.84 0.33
N LEU A 117 10.47 -9.15 0.07
CA LEU A 117 9.23 -9.89 -0.07
C LEU A 117 8.46 -10.00 1.28
N PRO A 118 7.12 -9.95 1.29
CA PRO A 118 6.34 -10.16 2.50
C PRO A 118 6.56 -11.58 3.05
N SER A 119 6.42 -11.79 4.37
CA SER A 119 6.80 -13.04 5.03
C SER A 119 6.17 -14.31 4.43
N ALA A 120 4.96 -14.21 3.87
CA ALA A 120 4.26 -15.31 3.18
C ALA A 120 4.98 -15.79 1.89
N ASP A 121 5.71 -14.90 1.21
CA ASP A 121 6.45 -15.15 -0.02
C ASP A 121 7.99 -15.19 0.22
N SER A 122 8.44 -15.17 1.48
CA SER A 122 9.87 -15.20 1.86
C SER A 122 10.64 -16.42 1.34
N ASN A 123 9.96 -17.52 1.04
CA ASN A 123 10.55 -18.69 0.39
C ASN A 123 10.90 -18.47 -1.09
N LEU A 124 10.36 -17.43 -1.73
CA LEU A 124 10.62 -17.05 -3.13
C LEU A 124 11.85 -16.14 -3.29
N GLU A 125 12.54 -15.78 -2.20
CA GLU A 125 13.71 -14.89 -2.20
C GLU A 125 14.77 -15.31 -3.24
N GLY A 126 15.04 -16.60 -3.34
CA GLY A 126 15.97 -17.18 -4.33
C GLY A 126 15.51 -17.13 -5.80
N ALA A 127 14.33 -16.57 -6.07
CA ALA A 127 13.84 -16.27 -7.42
C ALA A 127 14.07 -14.80 -7.84
N VAL A 128 14.44 -13.91 -6.92
CA VAL A 128 14.57 -12.47 -7.22
C VAL A 128 15.85 -12.19 -8.00
N VAL A 129 15.71 -11.48 -9.12
CA VAL A 129 16.80 -11.20 -10.09
C VAL A 129 17.05 -9.71 -10.34
N GLU A 130 16.15 -8.82 -9.91
CA GLU A 130 16.29 -7.36 -10.03
C GLU A 130 15.36 -6.68 -9.00
N VAL A 131 15.77 -5.56 -8.43
CA VAL A 131 14.91 -4.68 -7.60
C VAL A 131 14.99 -3.26 -8.14
N MET A 132 13.84 -2.58 -8.21
CA MET A 132 13.75 -1.14 -8.39
C MET A 132 12.80 -0.55 -7.33
N ASP A 133 13.32 0.25 -6.41
CA ASP A 133 12.53 0.76 -5.28
C ASP A 133 13.04 2.14 -4.82
N HIS A 134 12.20 2.89 -4.13
CA HIS A 134 12.50 4.23 -3.62
C HIS A 134 12.36 4.36 -2.09
N HIS A 135 11.99 3.27 -1.42
CA HIS A 135 12.00 3.15 0.04
C HIS A 135 13.43 2.97 0.59
N GLN A 136 13.56 2.86 1.93
CA GLN A 136 14.85 2.57 2.56
C GLN A 136 15.33 1.15 2.18
N PRO A 137 16.62 0.94 1.87
CA PRO A 137 17.12 -0.38 1.49
C PRO A 137 17.22 -1.32 2.70
N GLU A 138 16.34 -2.32 2.75
CA GLU A 138 16.34 -3.41 3.72
C GLU A 138 17.05 -4.66 3.17
N ARG A 139 17.18 -4.82 1.84
CA ARG A 139 17.99 -5.87 1.18
C ARG A 139 19.39 -5.38 0.79
N THR A 140 20.41 -6.21 1.04
CA THR A 140 21.77 -6.04 0.48
C THR A 140 21.84 -6.54 -0.98
N ALA A 141 22.47 -5.77 -1.87
CA ALA A 141 22.66 -6.16 -3.28
C ALA A 141 23.54 -7.42 -3.45
N SER A 142 23.32 -8.18 -4.52
CA SER A 142 24.13 -9.37 -4.86
C SER A 142 24.37 -9.48 -6.37
N LEU A 143 25.37 -10.27 -6.79
CA LEU A 143 25.66 -10.50 -8.22
C LEU A 143 24.50 -11.18 -8.96
N SER A 144 23.63 -11.91 -8.26
CA SER A 144 22.43 -12.55 -8.78
C SER A 144 21.18 -11.65 -8.78
N CYS A 145 21.20 -10.55 -8.02
CA CYS A 145 20.09 -9.60 -7.90
C CYS A 145 20.66 -8.18 -7.73
N PRO A 146 20.82 -7.42 -8.83
CA PRO A 146 21.06 -5.98 -8.77
C PRO A 146 19.91 -5.28 -8.05
N VAL A 147 20.25 -4.41 -7.10
CA VAL A 147 19.29 -3.63 -6.32
C VAL A 147 19.49 -2.16 -6.66
N ASN A 148 18.53 -1.59 -7.40
CA ASN A 148 18.47 -0.16 -7.67
C ASN A 148 17.53 0.50 -6.66
N VAL A 149 18.09 1.02 -5.58
CA VAL A 149 17.36 1.79 -4.56
C VAL A 149 17.86 3.22 -4.55
N GLU A 150 16.97 4.16 -4.83
CA GLU A 150 17.27 5.60 -4.86
C GLU A 150 16.10 6.38 -4.26
N ILE A 151 16.38 7.31 -3.35
CA ILE A 151 15.34 8.10 -2.68
C ILE A 151 14.79 9.16 -3.64
N VAL A 152 13.75 8.77 -4.37
CA VAL A 152 12.93 9.63 -5.25
C VAL A 152 11.48 9.69 -4.77
N ALA A 153 10.63 10.52 -5.38
CA ALA A 153 9.23 10.62 -4.95
C ALA A 153 8.40 9.36 -5.27
N SER A 154 8.78 8.61 -6.32
CA SER A 154 8.01 7.51 -6.92
C SER A 154 8.94 6.48 -7.59
N CYS A 155 8.67 5.18 -7.44
CA CYS A 155 9.34 4.11 -8.19
C CYS A 155 9.13 4.26 -9.71
N ALA A 156 7.98 4.77 -10.15
CA ALA A 156 7.71 5.07 -11.57
C ALA A 156 8.72 6.06 -12.18
N THR A 157 9.34 6.94 -11.38
CA THR A 157 10.48 7.78 -11.80
C THR A 157 11.65 6.91 -12.26
N LEU A 158 12.03 5.90 -11.47
CA LEU A 158 13.13 4.98 -11.77
C LEU A 158 12.78 4.07 -12.97
N VAL A 159 11.54 3.58 -13.05
CA VAL A 159 11.07 2.77 -14.18
C VAL A 159 11.09 3.57 -15.49
N THR A 160 10.71 4.85 -15.44
CA THR A 160 10.78 5.74 -16.62
C THR A 160 12.23 5.97 -17.07
N GLU A 161 13.15 6.25 -16.14
CA GLU A 161 14.60 6.35 -16.43
C GLU A 161 15.13 5.06 -17.07
N ARG A 162 14.74 3.90 -16.52
CA ARG A 162 15.12 2.58 -17.02
C ARG A 162 14.60 2.30 -18.43
N ILE A 163 13.42 2.78 -18.79
CA ILE A 163 12.88 2.74 -20.16
C ILE A 163 13.73 3.62 -21.10
N LEU A 164 13.97 4.87 -20.71
CA LEU A 164 14.74 5.85 -21.50
C LEU A 164 16.21 5.46 -21.68
N SER A 165 16.76 4.62 -20.80
CA SER A 165 18.14 4.09 -20.89
C SER A 165 18.42 3.21 -22.13
N ARG A 166 17.42 3.00 -23.01
CA ARG A 166 17.54 2.16 -24.21
C ARG A 166 16.95 2.86 -25.44
N PRO A 167 17.52 2.64 -26.64
CA PRO A 167 16.97 3.13 -27.91
C PRO A 167 15.79 2.25 -28.37
N LEU A 168 14.75 2.15 -27.53
CA LEU A 168 13.51 1.43 -27.85
C LEU A 168 12.33 2.39 -27.76
N GLU A 169 11.72 2.67 -28.91
CA GLU A 169 10.42 3.33 -29.01
C GLU A 169 9.32 2.40 -28.47
N ILE A 170 9.11 2.47 -27.16
CA ILE A 170 8.01 1.80 -26.44
C ILE A 170 7.22 2.75 -25.54
N LEU A 171 7.73 3.98 -25.35
CA LEU A 171 7.04 5.03 -24.62
C LEU A 171 6.00 5.65 -25.57
N ASP A 172 4.77 5.14 -25.47
CA ASP A 172 3.59 5.67 -26.16
C ASP A 172 2.77 6.56 -25.20
N LYS A 173 1.79 7.31 -25.72
CA LYS A 173 0.92 8.21 -24.93
C LYS A 173 0.19 7.48 -23.78
N GLN A 174 -0.10 6.19 -23.97
CA GLN A 174 -0.72 5.31 -22.96
C GLN A 174 0.26 5.01 -21.81
N LEU A 175 1.49 4.59 -22.12
CA LEU A 175 2.53 4.33 -21.12
C LEU A 175 3.00 5.61 -20.42
N ALA A 176 3.12 6.72 -21.16
CA ALA A 176 3.46 8.03 -20.61
C ALA A 176 2.42 8.50 -19.59
N LEU A 177 1.12 8.36 -19.88
CA LEU A 177 0.04 8.71 -18.96
C LEU A 177 0.05 7.87 -17.69
N LEU A 178 0.30 6.56 -17.80
CA LEU A 178 0.43 5.67 -16.63
C LEU A 178 1.58 6.13 -15.71
N LEU A 179 2.79 6.27 -16.25
CA LEU A 179 4.00 6.67 -15.50
C LEU A 179 3.84 8.07 -14.87
N TYR A 180 3.38 9.04 -15.66
CA TYR A 180 3.09 10.40 -15.21
C TYR A 180 2.04 10.44 -14.08
N GLY A 181 0.98 9.63 -14.17
CA GLY A 181 -0.06 9.58 -13.14
C GLY A 181 0.44 9.08 -11.78
N ALA A 182 1.28 8.05 -11.74
CA ALA A 182 1.93 7.59 -10.51
C ALA A 182 2.87 8.66 -9.94
N MET A 183 3.80 9.17 -10.76
CA MET A 183 4.74 10.22 -10.35
C MET A 183 4.04 11.46 -9.80
N VAL A 184 2.97 11.92 -10.46
CA VAL A 184 2.19 13.10 -10.05
C VAL A 184 1.45 12.90 -8.72
N VAL A 185 0.98 11.68 -8.42
CA VAL A 185 0.32 11.38 -7.14
C VAL A 185 1.32 11.34 -5.99
N ASP A 186 2.37 10.52 -6.07
CA ASP A 186 3.23 10.29 -4.89
C ASP A 186 4.35 11.33 -4.69
N SER A 187 4.54 12.23 -5.68
CA SER A 187 5.23 13.53 -5.52
C SER A 187 4.33 14.67 -5.04
N VAL A 188 3.03 14.43 -4.84
CA VAL A 188 2.00 15.44 -4.50
C VAL A 188 2.08 16.63 -5.47
N ASN A 189 1.94 16.35 -6.77
CA ASN A 189 2.07 17.32 -7.87
C ASN A 189 3.42 18.08 -7.85
N LEU A 190 4.53 17.35 -7.67
CA LEU A 190 5.89 17.91 -7.52
C LEU A 190 6.05 18.93 -6.38
N SER A 191 5.23 18.85 -5.32
CA SER A 191 5.27 19.80 -4.21
C SER A 191 6.55 19.65 -3.38
N ARG A 192 7.42 20.66 -3.47
CA ARG A 192 8.67 20.74 -2.68
C ARG A 192 8.42 20.81 -1.17
N LEU A 193 7.21 21.14 -0.72
CA LEU A 193 6.81 21.18 0.69
C LEU A 193 6.81 19.77 1.33
N VAL A 194 6.66 18.71 0.52
CA VAL A 194 6.55 17.32 1.01
C VAL A 194 7.92 16.64 1.18
N GLY A 195 9.01 17.31 0.79
CA GLY A 195 10.39 16.86 1.05
C GLY A 195 10.88 15.64 0.27
N LYS A 196 9.99 14.87 -0.38
CA LYS A 196 10.34 13.68 -1.20
C LYS A 196 10.79 14.00 -2.63
N VAL A 197 10.46 15.18 -3.15
CA VAL A 197 10.54 15.48 -4.59
C VAL A 197 11.97 15.85 -5.00
N THR A 198 12.58 15.04 -5.85
CA THR A 198 13.95 15.23 -6.32
C THR A 198 14.03 16.04 -7.61
N VAL A 199 15.27 16.37 -8.01
CA VAL A 199 15.58 16.87 -9.34
C VAL A 199 15.22 15.84 -10.43
N LYS A 200 15.43 14.54 -10.17
CA LYS A 200 15.12 13.46 -11.13
C LYS A 200 13.61 13.35 -11.40
N ASP A 201 12.78 13.35 -10.34
CA ASP A 201 11.32 13.38 -10.48
C ASP A 201 10.86 14.56 -11.35
N SER A 202 11.40 15.76 -11.06
CA SER A 202 11.07 17.00 -11.78
C SER A 202 11.49 16.93 -13.26
N GLN A 203 12.68 16.41 -13.55
CA GLN A 203 13.22 16.27 -14.91
C GLN A 203 12.40 15.27 -15.74
N ILE A 204 12.06 14.12 -15.17
CA ILE A 204 11.34 13.07 -15.88
C ILE A 204 9.89 13.48 -16.14
N VAL A 205 9.20 14.10 -15.17
CA VAL A 205 7.85 14.67 -15.41
C VAL A 205 7.87 15.72 -16.53
N HIS A 206 8.83 16.64 -16.50
CA HIS A 206 8.94 17.69 -17.52
C HIS A 206 9.24 17.13 -18.93
N MET A 207 10.06 16.09 -19.00
CA MET A 207 10.36 15.37 -20.25
C MET A 207 9.10 14.67 -20.78
N LEU A 208 8.32 13.98 -19.94
CA LEU A 208 7.04 13.36 -20.35
C LEU A 208 6.06 14.41 -20.89
N GLN A 209 5.91 15.55 -20.20
CA GLN A 209 5.04 16.65 -20.65
C GLN A 209 5.50 17.28 -21.97
N THR A 210 6.81 17.27 -22.26
CA THR A 210 7.38 17.84 -23.48
C THR A 210 7.27 16.89 -24.68
N GLN A 211 7.43 15.57 -24.45
CA GLN A 211 7.24 14.55 -25.50
C GLN A 211 5.75 14.28 -25.77
N PHE A 212 4.89 14.43 -24.77
CA PHE A 212 3.45 14.16 -24.85
C PHE A 212 2.65 15.39 -24.35
N PRO A 213 2.59 16.48 -25.15
CA PRO A 213 1.91 17.73 -24.76
C PRO A 213 0.39 17.57 -24.54
N ASP A 214 -0.20 16.48 -25.03
CA ASP A 214 -1.59 16.08 -24.79
C ASP A 214 -1.84 15.53 -23.36
N LEU A 215 -0.81 15.33 -22.54
CA LEU A 215 -0.98 14.84 -21.17
C LEU A 215 -1.80 15.85 -20.35
N PRO A 216 -2.71 15.37 -19.47
CA PRO A 216 -3.54 16.26 -18.67
C PRO A 216 -2.70 17.11 -17.72
N SER A 217 -3.18 18.31 -17.39
CA SER A 217 -2.54 19.19 -16.40
C SER A 217 -2.28 18.44 -15.09
N SER A 218 -1.05 18.51 -14.59
CA SER A 218 -0.60 17.70 -13.44
C SER A 218 -1.44 17.96 -12.19
N GLY A 219 -1.84 19.20 -11.94
CA GLY A 219 -2.74 19.56 -10.84
C GLY A 219 -4.15 18.99 -11.00
N ALA A 220 -4.66 18.88 -12.23
CA ALA A 220 -5.97 18.27 -12.50
C ALA A 220 -5.92 16.74 -12.35
N LEU A 221 -4.86 16.09 -12.88
CA LEU A 221 -4.64 14.66 -12.75
C LEU A 221 -4.43 14.27 -11.27
N HIS A 222 -3.58 15.01 -10.55
CA HIS A 222 -3.38 14.86 -9.12
C HIS A 222 -4.71 14.93 -8.36
N SER A 223 -5.49 15.99 -8.58
CA SER A 223 -6.76 16.20 -7.87
C SER A 223 -7.78 15.08 -8.15
N ALA A 224 -7.87 14.60 -9.39
CA ALA A 224 -8.77 13.52 -9.76
C ALA A 224 -8.36 12.18 -9.12
N LEU A 225 -7.08 11.81 -9.22
CA LEU A 225 -6.55 10.56 -8.66
C LEU A 225 -6.55 10.59 -7.13
N HIS A 226 -6.16 11.69 -6.50
CA HIS A 226 -6.21 11.88 -5.04
C HIS A 226 -7.65 11.81 -4.52
N LYS A 227 -8.62 12.42 -5.22
CA LYS A 227 -10.05 12.28 -4.88
C LYS A 227 -10.53 10.84 -4.98
N ALA A 228 -10.07 10.07 -5.97
CA ALA A 228 -10.37 8.63 -6.07
C ALA A 228 -9.68 7.79 -4.97
N LYS A 229 -8.41 8.09 -4.64
CA LYS A 229 -7.58 7.39 -3.63
C LYS A 229 -8.21 7.45 -2.22
N PHE A 230 -8.98 8.51 -1.92
CA PHE A 230 -9.64 8.69 -0.61
C PHE A 230 -11.18 8.71 -0.65
N SER A 231 -11.83 8.73 -1.82
CA SER A 231 -13.30 8.63 -1.90
C SER A 231 -13.81 7.34 -1.25
N LEU A 232 -14.78 7.46 -0.36
CA LEU A 232 -15.54 6.35 0.23
C LEU A 232 -16.96 6.23 -0.35
N SER A 233 -17.30 7.07 -1.36
CA SER A 233 -18.63 7.09 -1.97
C SER A 233 -18.95 5.76 -2.65
N GLY A 234 -20.10 5.17 -2.32
CA GLY A 234 -20.52 3.86 -2.83
C GLY A 234 -19.81 2.65 -2.21
N LEU A 235 -18.94 2.84 -1.21
CA LEU A 235 -18.31 1.73 -0.48
C LEU A 235 -19.13 1.32 0.75
N GLU A 236 -19.40 0.03 0.88
CA GLU A 236 -19.92 -0.57 2.11
C GLU A 236 -18.81 -0.65 3.18
N THR A 237 -19.19 -0.71 4.45
CA THR A 237 -18.28 -0.77 5.62
C THR A 237 -17.23 -1.87 5.49
N ASN A 238 -17.60 -3.05 4.99
CA ASN A 238 -16.68 -4.14 4.64
C ASN A 238 -15.58 -3.66 3.68
N HIS A 239 -15.95 -2.95 2.62
CA HIS A 239 -15.01 -2.46 1.59
C HIS A 239 -14.12 -1.34 2.14
N ILE A 240 -14.67 -0.45 2.97
CA ILE A 240 -13.91 0.59 3.66
C ILE A 240 -12.84 -0.03 4.57
N LEU A 241 -13.20 -1.08 5.33
CA LEU A 241 -12.28 -1.80 6.22
C LEU A 241 -11.22 -2.61 5.46
N LEU A 242 -11.59 -3.31 4.39
CA LEU A 242 -10.65 -4.08 3.56
C LEU A 242 -9.62 -3.19 2.85
N ARG A 243 -10.02 -2.00 2.38
CA ARG A 243 -9.22 -1.13 1.49
C ARG A 243 -7.79 -0.91 1.97
N ASN A 244 -7.61 -0.75 3.29
CA ASN A 244 -6.29 -0.59 3.90
C ASN A 244 -6.19 -1.37 5.22
N MET A 245 -6.53 -2.66 5.17
CA MET A 245 -6.34 -3.63 6.26
C MET A 245 -4.90 -4.18 6.27
N LYS A 246 -4.37 -4.51 7.46
CA LYS A 246 -3.36 -5.57 7.64
C LYS A 246 -3.73 -6.46 8.82
N THR A 247 -3.51 -7.77 8.66
CA THR A 247 -3.86 -8.79 9.64
C THR A 247 -2.63 -9.19 10.46
N VAL A 248 -2.85 -9.53 11.73
CA VAL A 248 -1.88 -10.06 12.68
C VAL A 248 -2.38 -11.42 13.15
N VAL A 249 -1.54 -12.45 13.06
CA VAL A 249 -1.86 -13.83 13.46
C VAL A 249 -0.85 -14.30 14.50
N ARG A 250 -1.35 -14.85 15.63
CA ARG A 250 -0.54 -15.44 16.71
C ARG A 250 -1.31 -16.58 17.37
N GLY A 251 -0.71 -17.78 17.36
CA GLY A 251 -1.48 -19.00 17.64
C GLY A 251 -2.70 -19.07 16.72
N ASP A 252 -3.85 -19.40 17.27
CA ASP A 252 -5.13 -19.41 16.55
C ASP A 252 -5.75 -18.01 16.38
N LEU A 253 -5.28 -16.99 17.12
CA LEU A 253 -5.87 -15.65 17.13
C LEU A 253 -5.46 -14.80 15.93
N ARG A 254 -6.45 -14.12 15.36
CA ARG A 254 -6.38 -13.30 14.15
C ARG A 254 -7.07 -11.96 14.39
N ALA A 255 -6.29 -10.90 14.58
CA ALA A 255 -6.82 -9.54 14.64
C ALA A 255 -6.36 -8.71 13.44
N ALA A 256 -7.11 -7.67 13.08
CA ALA A 256 -6.73 -6.77 11.99
C ALA A 256 -6.66 -5.30 12.42
N VAL A 257 -5.82 -4.52 11.74
CA VAL A 257 -5.82 -3.05 11.83
C VAL A 257 -6.13 -2.46 10.46
N SER A 258 -7.26 -1.76 10.35
CA SER A 258 -7.75 -1.12 9.12
C SER A 258 -7.64 0.39 9.21
N VAL A 259 -7.26 1.07 8.13
CA VAL A 259 -7.25 2.54 8.05
C VAL A 259 -8.49 3.04 7.32
N VAL A 260 -9.23 3.95 7.97
CA VAL A 260 -10.54 4.45 7.55
C VAL A 260 -10.49 5.97 7.33
N TYR A 261 -10.72 6.42 6.09
CA TYR A 261 -10.51 7.82 5.68
C TYR A 261 -11.74 8.72 5.94
N MET A 262 -12.16 8.81 7.19
CA MET A 262 -13.19 9.74 7.69
C MET A 262 -12.95 10.03 9.19
N SER A 263 -13.81 10.82 9.84
CA SER A 263 -13.76 11.02 11.29
C SER A 263 -14.33 9.81 12.07
N LEU A 264 -14.00 9.71 13.36
CA LEU A 264 -14.64 8.74 14.27
C LEU A 264 -16.16 8.90 14.31
N GLU A 265 -16.66 10.13 14.32
CA GLU A 265 -18.09 10.43 14.39
C GLU A 265 -18.82 9.91 13.14
N SER A 266 -18.34 10.25 11.94
CA SER A 266 -18.88 9.72 10.69
C SER A 266 -18.84 8.20 10.64
N PHE A 267 -17.80 7.58 11.18
CA PHE A 267 -17.69 6.12 11.21
C PHE A 267 -18.70 5.50 12.18
N LEU A 268 -18.80 5.98 13.42
CA LEU A 268 -19.77 5.50 14.43
C LEU A 268 -21.24 5.71 14.00
N LEU A 269 -21.53 6.78 13.26
CA LEU A 269 -22.85 7.05 12.68
C LEU A 269 -23.18 6.18 11.46
N THR A 270 -22.28 5.30 11.01
CA THR A 270 -22.55 4.36 9.91
C THR A 270 -23.72 3.43 10.29
N LYS A 271 -24.73 3.38 9.41
CA LYS A 271 -25.95 2.59 9.64
C LYS A 271 -25.63 1.12 9.89
N ASN A 272 -26.06 0.61 11.04
CA ASN A 272 -25.87 -0.77 11.51
C ASN A 272 -24.39 -1.17 11.74
N LEU A 273 -23.50 -0.21 12.06
CA LEU A 273 -22.04 -0.46 12.22
C LEU A 273 -21.73 -1.69 13.09
N GLN A 274 -22.40 -1.85 14.24
CA GLN A 274 -22.18 -2.98 15.16
C GLN A 274 -22.37 -4.34 14.47
N GLN A 275 -23.45 -4.50 13.70
CA GLN A 275 -23.69 -5.72 12.93
C GLN A 275 -22.66 -5.87 11.81
N GLN A 276 -22.35 -4.78 11.10
CA GLN A 276 -21.37 -4.80 10.01
C GLN A 276 -19.95 -5.16 10.47
N LEU A 277 -19.56 -4.78 11.70
CA LEU A 277 -18.29 -5.18 12.31
C LEU A 277 -18.30 -6.66 12.75
N SER A 278 -19.43 -7.17 13.23
CA SER A 278 -19.64 -8.61 13.46
C SER A 278 -19.51 -9.41 12.15
N ASP A 279 -20.23 -9.01 11.10
CA ASP A 279 -20.24 -9.66 9.79
C ASP A 279 -18.86 -9.57 9.11
N PHE A 280 -18.16 -8.44 9.28
CA PHE A 280 -16.78 -8.25 8.86
C PHE A 280 -15.85 -9.24 9.55
N CYS A 281 -15.88 -9.30 10.89
CA CYS A 281 -15.08 -10.26 11.65
C CYS A 281 -15.38 -11.70 11.24
N GLN A 282 -16.64 -12.09 11.07
CA GLN A 282 -17.01 -13.44 10.61
C GLN A 282 -16.49 -13.73 9.19
N SER A 283 -16.73 -12.84 8.22
CA SER A 283 -16.32 -13.05 6.82
C SER A 283 -14.80 -13.08 6.63
N GLN A 284 -14.05 -12.30 7.42
CA GLN A 284 -12.59 -12.29 7.42
C GLN A 284 -11.97 -13.29 8.42
N GLN A 285 -12.80 -14.02 9.19
CA GLN A 285 -12.42 -14.95 10.26
C GLN A 285 -11.58 -14.29 11.38
N LEU A 286 -11.82 -13.01 11.69
CA LEU A 286 -11.10 -12.24 12.69
C LEU A 286 -11.77 -12.33 14.06
N ASP A 287 -10.97 -12.50 15.11
CA ASP A 287 -11.42 -12.37 16.50
C ASP A 287 -11.60 -10.90 16.89
N ALA A 288 -10.85 -9.98 16.27
CA ALA A 288 -10.92 -8.55 16.55
C ALA A 288 -10.54 -7.67 15.34
N VAL A 289 -11.08 -6.45 15.30
CA VAL A 289 -10.68 -5.40 14.36
C VAL A 289 -10.47 -4.08 15.10
N VAL A 290 -9.34 -3.43 14.79
CA VAL A 290 -8.99 -2.07 15.20
C VAL A 290 -9.09 -1.18 13.97
N ALA A 291 -10.18 -0.42 13.85
CA ALA A 291 -10.33 0.58 12.80
C ALA A 291 -9.69 1.90 13.26
N MET A 292 -8.54 2.23 12.69
CA MET A 292 -7.91 3.55 12.83
C MET A 292 -8.55 4.51 11.84
N THR A 293 -9.26 5.51 12.33
CA THR A 293 -9.76 6.60 11.49
C THR A 293 -8.66 7.65 11.26
N ILE A 294 -8.70 8.34 10.11
CA ILE A 294 -7.80 9.43 9.77
C ILE A 294 -8.52 10.49 8.92
N PHE A 295 -8.34 11.75 9.29
CA PHE A 295 -8.81 12.94 8.55
C PHE A 295 -7.92 14.15 8.89
N SER A 296 -7.91 15.18 8.04
CA SER A 296 -7.28 16.47 8.39
C SER A 296 -8.24 17.31 9.22
N SER A 297 -7.73 18.00 10.24
CA SER A 297 -8.46 19.09 10.89
C SER A 297 -8.20 20.41 10.14
N ASP A 298 -9.28 21.10 9.76
CA ASP A 298 -9.25 22.40 9.06
C ASP A 298 -8.45 23.49 9.79
N GLN A 299 -8.21 23.32 11.11
CA GLN A 299 -7.56 24.31 11.97
C GLN A 299 -6.06 24.10 12.14
N SER A 300 -5.52 22.91 11.81
CA SER A 300 -4.14 22.54 12.14
C SER A 300 -3.35 21.90 11.02
N TYR A 301 -4.00 21.47 9.93
CA TYR A 301 -3.41 20.74 8.80
C TYR A 301 -2.75 19.40 9.17
N GLN A 302 -2.75 19.02 10.45
CA GLN A 302 -2.24 17.74 10.92
C GLN A 302 -3.29 16.63 10.77
N PRO A 303 -2.88 15.38 10.51
CA PRO A 303 -3.79 14.25 10.49
C PRO A 303 -4.26 13.90 11.90
N VAL A 304 -5.54 14.07 12.18
CA VAL A 304 -6.15 13.56 13.41
C VAL A 304 -6.32 12.04 13.27
N ARG A 305 -5.88 11.29 14.27
CA ARG A 305 -6.10 9.84 14.37
C ARG A 305 -7.01 9.52 15.54
N GLN A 306 -7.89 8.55 15.33
CA GLN A 306 -8.79 8.02 16.37
C GLN A 306 -8.89 6.50 16.16
N LEU A 307 -9.18 5.75 17.22
CA LEU A 307 -9.27 4.29 17.17
C LEU A 307 -10.68 3.83 17.53
N VAL A 308 -11.14 2.80 16.83
CA VAL A 308 -12.33 2.02 17.15
C VAL A 308 -11.90 0.56 17.31
N ILE A 309 -12.22 -0.04 18.46
CA ILE A 309 -11.85 -1.42 18.80
C ILE A 309 -13.14 -2.25 18.93
N TYR A 310 -13.27 -3.27 18.09
CA TYR A 310 -14.34 -4.25 18.13
C TYR A 310 -13.79 -5.68 18.19
N SER A 311 -14.48 -6.51 18.97
CA SER A 311 -14.32 -7.96 19.00
C SER A 311 -15.63 -8.56 19.53
N PRO A 312 -16.09 -9.72 19.02
CA PRO A 312 -17.21 -10.44 19.62
C PRO A 312 -16.93 -10.91 21.06
N ASP A 313 -15.67 -11.21 21.41
CA ASP A 313 -15.27 -11.54 22.78
C ASP A 313 -15.07 -10.24 23.59
N PRO A 314 -15.86 -10.00 24.67
CA PRO A 314 -15.78 -8.77 25.44
C PRO A 314 -14.50 -8.66 26.28
N VAL A 315 -13.86 -9.78 26.63
CA VAL A 315 -12.59 -9.80 27.37
C VAL A 315 -11.46 -9.43 26.43
N LEU A 316 -11.36 -10.10 25.27
CA LEU A 316 -10.37 -9.77 24.25
C LEU A 316 -10.46 -8.31 23.80
N ARG A 317 -11.69 -7.77 23.68
CA ARG A 317 -11.92 -6.35 23.35
C ARG A 317 -11.32 -5.38 24.37
N GLN A 318 -11.49 -5.66 25.67
CA GLN A 318 -10.94 -4.82 26.73
C GLN A 318 -9.42 -4.96 26.82
N GLU A 319 -8.89 -6.16 26.63
CA GLU A 319 -7.45 -6.43 26.78
C GLU A 319 -6.62 -5.91 25.60
N ILE A 320 -7.16 -5.94 24.37
CA ILE A 320 -6.61 -5.18 23.23
C ILE A 320 -6.59 -3.68 23.55
N SER A 321 -7.66 -3.14 24.16
CA SER A 321 -7.72 -1.74 24.55
C SER A 321 -6.71 -1.40 25.65
N HIS A 322 -6.54 -2.27 26.64
CA HIS A 322 -5.58 -2.13 27.73
C HIS A 322 -4.13 -2.14 27.20
N ALA A 323 -3.80 -3.03 26.28
CA ALA A 323 -2.50 -3.06 25.61
C ALA A 323 -2.22 -1.81 24.75
N LEU A 324 -3.23 -1.31 24.02
CA LEU A 324 -3.10 -0.10 23.20
C LEU A 324 -3.07 1.20 24.04
N GLN A 325 -3.63 1.22 25.24
CA GLN A 325 -3.50 2.35 26.17
C GLN A 325 -2.13 2.37 26.86
N ASN A 326 -1.57 1.21 27.24
CA ASN A 326 -0.34 1.12 28.03
C ASN A 326 0.98 0.99 27.22
N THR A 327 0.92 0.82 25.90
CA THR A 327 2.16 0.79 25.08
C THR A 327 2.98 2.06 25.26
N GLN A 328 4.30 1.89 25.43
CA GLN A 328 5.28 2.98 25.54
C GLN A 328 6.14 3.14 24.28
N SER A 329 6.06 2.22 23.31
CA SER A 329 6.91 2.19 22.11
C SER A 329 6.12 1.82 20.84
N PRO A 330 5.34 2.75 20.27
CA PRO A 330 5.15 4.13 20.72
C PRO A 330 4.15 4.26 21.88
N ALA A 331 4.25 5.34 22.64
CA ALA A 331 3.13 5.88 23.39
C ALA A 331 2.05 6.37 22.42
N LEU A 332 0.84 5.79 22.46
CA LEU A 332 -0.28 6.22 21.60
C LEU A 332 -1.04 7.43 22.17
N CYS A 333 -0.93 7.66 23.48
CA CYS A 333 -1.61 8.74 24.21
C CYS A 333 -3.13 8.72 23.94
N LEU A 334 -3.76 7.56 24.17
CA LEU A 334 -5.19 7.37 23.95
C LEU A 334 -6.01 8.06 25.04
N SER A 335 -7.08 8.77 24.64
CA SER A 335 -8.13 9.25 25.55
C SER A 335 -9.49 8.71 25.11
N PRO A 336 -10.36 8.25 26.04
CA PRO A 336 -11.67 7.70 25.67
C PRO A 336 -12.53 8.68 24.88
N ALA A 337 -13.26 8.16 23.88
CA ALA A 337 -14.26 8.86 23.12
C ALA A 337 -15.64 8.23 23.36
N SER A 338 -16.72 9.00 23.14
CA SER A 338 -18.08 8.47 23.25
C SER A 338 -18.37 7.46 22.12
N SER A 339 -19.07 6.38 22.44
CA SER A 339 -19.56 5.37 21.49
C SER A 339 -21.03 5.10 21.77
N PRO A 340 -21.92 5.09 20.74
CA PRO A 340 -23.32 4.73 20.94
C PRO A 340 -23.55 3.22 21.09
N TYR A 341 -22.50 2.38 20.92
CA TYR A 341 -22.58 0.92 21.02
C TYR A 341 -21.73 0.40 22.19
N LYS A 342 -22.32 -0.44 23.05
CA LYS A 342 -21.67 -0.95 24.29
C LYS A 342 -20.51 -1.91 24.05
N ASP A 343 -20.43 -2.47 22.85
CA ASP A 343 -19.43 -3.45 22.40
C ASP A 343 -18.43 -2.87 21.39
N ILE A 344 -18.42 -1.55 21.22
CA ILE A 344 -17.44 -0.81 20.43
C ILE A 344 -16.75 0.21 21.34
N LEU A 345 -15.45 0.04 21.57
CA LEU A 345 -14.65 0.99 22.34
C LEU A 345 -14.04 2.02 21.38
N ALA A 346 -14.03 3.30 21.76
CA ALA A 346 -13.58 4.40 20.92
C ALA A 346 -12.59 5.32 21.65
N TYR A 347 -11.58 5.81 20.95
CA TYR A 347 -10.50 6.63 21.52
C TYR A 347 -10.03 7.71 20.55
N HIS A 348 -9.70 8.91 21.05
CA HIS A 348 -8.82 9.84 20.34
C HIS A 348 -7.36 9.40 20.54
N GLN A 349 -6.51 9.53 19.53
CA GLN A 349 -5.10 9.16 19.61
C GLN A 349 -4.21 10.42 19.61
N GLY A 350 -3.70 10.80 20.79
CA GLY A 350 -2.86 11.99 20.94
C GLY A 350 -1.55 11.95 20.15
N ASN A 351 -0.96 10.76 19.97
CA ASN A 351 0.20 10.60 19.10
C ASN A 351 -0.23 10.42 17.63
N ALA A 352 -0.51 11.52 16.94
CA ALA A 352 -0.89 11.54 15.53
C ALA A 352 0.13 10.89 14.56
N LEU A 353 1.39 10.77 14.94
CA LEU A 353 2.44 10.16 14.11
C LEU A 353 2.45 8.62 14.17
N ALA A 354 1.85 8.02 15.20
CA ALA A 354 1.75 6.56 15.33
C ALA A 354 0.69 5.98 14.39
N SER A 355 1.05 5.77 13.12
CA SER A 355 0.18 5.14 12.12
C SER A 355 0.01 3.63 12.36
N ARG A 356 -0.82 2.96 11.54
CA ARG A 356 -1.01 1.49 11.54
C ARG A 356 0.31 0.71 11.65
N SER A 357 1.39 1.13 10.98
CA SER A 357 2.66 0.40 11.03
C SER A 357 3.32 0.38 12.42
N LYS A 358 2.90 1.26 13.33
CA LYS A 358 3.30 1.26 14.74
C LYS A 358 2.30 0.57 15.67
N LEU A 359 1.04 0.41 15.28
CA LEU A 359 0.06 -0.39 16.03
C LEU A 359 0.21 -1.90 15.78
N LEU A 360 0.55 -2.31 14.55
CA LEU A 360 0.69 -3.74 14.21
C LEU A 360 1.70 -4.48 15.11
N PRO A 361 2.89 -3.94 15.44
CA PRO A 361 3.81 -4.58 16.39
C PRO A 361 3.26 -4.68 17.82
N VAL A 362 2.55 -3.66 18.30
CA VAL A 362 1.94 -3.66 19.65
C VAL A 362 0.86 -4.74 19.74
N LEU A 363 -0.03 -4.81 18.75
CA LEU A 363 -1.07 -5.84 18.66
C LEU A 363 -0.47 -7.24 18.50
N ALA A 364 0.62 -7.38 17.72
CA ALA A 364 1.33 -8.65 17.55
C ALA A 364 2.04 -9.10 18.84
N HIS A 365 2.60 -8.18 19.62
CA HIS A 365 3.19 -8.49 20.92
C HIS A 365 2.11 -8.94 21.91
N PHE A 366 1.02 -8.17 22.05
CA PHE A 366 -0.13 -8.53 22.88
C PHE A 366 -0.65 -9.95 22.56
N LEU A 367 -0.97 -10.23 21.29
CA LEU A 367 -1.49 -11.54 20.88
C LEU A 367 -0.47 -12.68 21.01
N SER A 368 0.83 -12.38 21.18
CA SER A 368 1.86 -13.41 21.45
C SER A 368 1.93 -13.81 22.93
N HIS A 369 1.40 -12.98 23.83
CA HIS A 369 1.37 -13.23 25.28
C HIS A 369 -0.05 -13.42 25.84
N TRP A 370 -1.07 -13.25 24.99
CA TRP A 370 -2.46 -13.47 25.37
C TRP A 370 -2.74 -14.96 25.64
N CYS A 371 -2.80 -15.30 26.92
CA CYS A 371 -3.44 -16.53 27.40
C CYS A 371 -4.82 -16.17 27.92
N ARG A 372 -5.88 -16.81 27.39
CA ARG A 372 -7.23 -16.67 27.97
C ARG A 372 -7.19 -17.27 29.38
N GLY A 373 -7.38 -16.43 30.40
CA GLY A 373 -7.20 -16.85 31.79
C GLY A 373 -8.09 -18.03 32.15
N ASN A 374 -7.46 -19.18 32.46
CA ASN A 374 -8.18 -20.28 33.11
C ASN A 374 -8.58 -19.82 34.51
N GLY A 375 -9.89 -19.75 34.76
CA GLY A 375 -10.45 -19.45 36.07
C GLY A 375 -10.29 -20.64 37.01
N THR A 376 -9.08 -20.86 37.49
CA THR A 376 -8.74 -21.80 38.56
C THR A 376 -7.91 -21.06 39.59
N ASP A 377 -8.42 -20.94 40.81
CA ASP A 377 -7.72 -20.31 41.93
C ASP A 377 -6.48 -21.12 42.34
N GLU A 378 -5.31 -20.80 41.77
CA GLU A 378 -4.05 -21.16 42.39
C GLU A 378 -3.82 -20.24 43.59
N GLN A 379 -4.15 -20.77 44.78
CA GLN A 379 -3.96 -20.08 46.04
C GLN A 379 -2.48 -19.72 46.24
N VAL A 380 -2.21 -18.46 46.57
CA VAL A 380 -0.86 -17.99 46.91
C VAL A 380 -0.46 -18.56 48.28
N ASP A 381 0.18 -19.72 48.27
CA ASP A 381 0.83 -20.25 49.47
C ASP A 381 2.16 -19.52 49.70
N GLN A 382 2.31 -18.93 50.90
CA GLN A 382 3.50 -18.21 51.33
C GLN A 382 4.28 -19.05 52.35
N SER A 383 5.31 -19.75 51.87
CA SER A 383 6.30 -20.43 52.72
C SER A 383 7.72 -20.02 52.30
N ALA A 384 8.64 -19.93 53.26
CA ALA A 384 9.91 -19.21 53.12
C ALA A 384 11.16 -20.10 53.02
N ASP A 385 12.31 -19.43 52.87
CA ASP A 385 13.70 -19.87 53.09
C ASP A 385 14.36 -20.83 52.06
N GLY A 386 15.51 -20.39 51.51
CA GLY A 386 16.27 -21.18 50.52
C GLY A 386 17.45 -20.48 49.80
N LEU A 387 18.24 -19.62 50.47
CA LEU A 387 19.50 -19.07 49.91
C LEU A 387 20.68 -20.03 50.16
N PRO A 388 21.64 -20.19 49.21
CA PRO A 388 22.77 -19.24 49.07
C PRO A 388 23.09 -18.87 47.58
N HIS A 389 23.75 -17.75 47.23
CA HIS A 389 25.13 -17.27 47.53
C HIS A 389 26.24 -18.24 47.03
N VAL A 390 27.36 -17.85 46.41
CA VAL A 390 28.03 -16.56 46.04
C VAL A 390 28.46 -16.66 44.54
N TYR A 391 29.00 -15.71 43.75
CA TYR A 391 29.79 -14.45 43.87
C TYR A 391 29.22 -13.40 42.86
N ALA A 392 29.56 -12.11 42.73
CA ALA A 392 30.77 -11.26 42.98
C ALA A 392 31.90 -11.43 41.92
N SER A 393 32.58 -10.40 41.40
CA SER A 393 32.50 -8.93 41.57
C SER A 393 33.16 -8.19 40.39
N SER A 394 32.63 -7.03 39.97
CA SER A 394 33.41 -5.79 39.74
C SER A 394 32.47 -4.61 39.47
N ALA A 395 32.85 -3.39 39.85
CA ALA A 395 32.03 -2.19 39.65
C ALA A 395 32.88 -0.94 39.37
N HIS A 396 32.50 -0.16 38.36
CA HIS A 396 32.95 1.22 38.19
C HIS A 396 31.75 2.15 38.06
N ARG A 397 31.66 3.13 38.97
CA ARG A 397 30.67 4.20 38.95
C ARG A 397 31.19 5.37 38.11
N HIS A 398 30.39 5.86 37.17
CA HIS A 398 30.46 7.25 36.69
C HIS A 398 29.07 7.90 36.77
N ARG A 399 29.02 9.22 36.94
CA ARG A 399 27.79 10.02 37.07
C ARG A 399 27.27 10.45 35.69
N PRO A 400 25.96 10.73 35.53
CA PRO A 400 25.41 11.21 34.27
C PRO A 400 25.89 12.62 33.90
N GLY A 401 26.09 12.85 32.61
CA GLY A 401 26.18 14.17 31.98
C GLY A 401 24.84 14.57 31.32
N PRO A 402 24.75 15.79 30.75
CA PRO A 402 23.50 16.35 30.25
C PRO A 402 23.01 15.74 28.93
N GLU A 403 21.75 16.04 28.61
CA GLU A 403 21.00 15.58 27.44
C GLU A 403 21.61 16.08 26.12
N ASP A 404 21.81 15.17 25.16
CA ASP A 404 22.11 15.51 23.77
C ASP A 404 20.91 15.14 22.88
N ASN A 405 20.15 16.15 22.45
CA ASN A 405 18.95 15.98 21.64
C ASN A 405 19.31 15.98 20.15
N GLY A 406 19.76 14.83 19.63
CA GLY A 406 20.16 14.67 18.22
C GLY A 406 19.82 13.31 17.59
N ASN A 407 19.30 13.35 16.37
CA ASN A 407 19.17 12.22 15.44
C ASN A 407 18.48 10.93 15.95
N GLY A 408 17.18 11.04 16.26
CA GLY A 408 16.26 9.93 15.90
C GLY A 408 16.13 9.81 14.37
N PRO A 409 15.82 8.62 13.82
CA PRO A 409 15.61 8.46 12.37
C PRO A 409 14.40 9.30 11.90
N PRO A 410 14.42 9.83 10.66
CA PRO A 410 13.33 10.66 10.16
C PRO A 410 12.00 9.89 10.12
N PRO A 411 10.87 10.55 10.42
CA PRO A 411 9.56 9.91 10.41
C PRO A 411 9.17 9.44 9.00
N PRO A 412 8.41 8.34 8.87
CA PRO A 412 7.94 7.86 7.57
C PRO A 412 7.03 8.90 6.89
N PRO A 413 7.15 9.13 5.58
CA PRO A 413 6.50 10.23 4.88
C PRO A 413 4.97 10.09 4.84
N MET A 414 4.26 11.20 5.03
CA MET A 414 2.80 11.25 5.10
C MET A 414 2.13 11.34 3.71
N ASN A 415 2.25 10.29 2.89
CA ASN A 415 1.48 10.15 1.63
C ASN A 415 -0.02 9.86 1.96
N SER A 416 -0.73 10.83 2.54
CA SER A 416 -2.16 10.70 2.87
C SER A 416 -2.96 12.01 2.79
N LEU A 417 -2.42 13.13 3.29
CA LEU A 417 -3.17 14.37 3.45
C LEU A 417 -2.22 15.58 3.37
N VAL A 418 -2.19 16.28 2.23
CA VAL A 418 -1.51 17.58 2.07
C VAL A 418 -2.33 18.50 1.15
N ASP A 419 -2.78 19.61 1.72
CA ASP A 419 -3.13 20.94 1.18
C ASP A 419 -3.91 21.10 -0.15
N GLY A 420 -5.01 21.87 -0.06
CA GLY A 420 -5.42 22.80 -1.13
C GLY A 420 -6.77 22.56 -1.82
N CYS A 421 -7.37 21.37 -1.72
CA CYS A 421 -8.68 21.10 -2.33
C CYS A 421 -9.83 21.20 -1.31
N PRO A 422 -10.82 22.10 -1.49
CA PRO A 422 -12.04 22.05 -0.69
C PRO A 422 -12.82 20.77 -1.01
N LEU A 423 -13.08 19.94 0.00
CA LEU A 423 -13.82 18.68 -0.17
C LEU A 423 -15.28 18.90 -0.59
N ASN A 424 -15.82 20.08 -0.27
CA ASN A 424 -17.16 20.53 -0.67
C ASN A 424 -17.05 21.65 -1.73
N GLY A 425 -17.19 21.26 -2.99
CA GLY A 425 -17.31 22.17 -4.12
C GLY A 425 -17.90 21.41 -5.32
N ASP A 426 -19.02 21.91 -5.86
CA ASP A 426 -19.82 21.23 -6.89
C ASP A 426 -19.15 21.28 -8.28
N PHE A 427 -18.05 20.53 -8.42
CA PHE A 427 -17.39 20.30 -9.70
C PHE A 427 -18.19 19.28 -10.52
N ASN A 428 -18.93 19.77 -11.52
CA ASN A 428 -19.77 18.92 -12.36
C ASN A 428 -18.92 17.92 -13.16
N GLN A 429 -19.01 16.64 -12.77
CA GLN A 429 -18.37 15.51 -13.44
C GLN A 429 -18.83 15.33 -14.90
N GLU A 430 -20.06 15.73 -15.23
CA GLU A 430 -20.57 15.73 -16.60
C GLU A 430 -19.85 16.75 -17.49
N ALA A 431 -19.50 17.93 -16.98
CA ALA A 431 -18.79 18.95 -17.76
C ALA A 431 -17.36 18.51 -18.12
N LEU A 432 -16.74 17.65 -17.28
CA LEU A 432 -15.48 17.00 -17.60
C LEU A 432 -15.66 15.88 -18.62
N MET A 433 -16.64 15.00 -18.42
CA MET A 433 -16.96 13.92 -19.38
C MET A 433 -17.49 14.44 -20.72
N GLU A 434 -18.09 15.63 -20.79
CA GLU A 434 -18.48 16.26 -22.05
C GLU A 434 -17.26 16.83 -22.78
N LYS A 435 -16.25 17.37 -22.08
CA LYS A 435 -14.96 17.72 -22.71
C LYS A 435 -14.29 16.48 -23.31
N PHE A 436 -14.26 15.35 -22.60
CA PHE A 436 -13.73 14.10 -23.14
C PHE A 436 -14.54 13.60 -24.35
N ARG A 437 -15.88 13.53 -24.27
CA ARG A 437 -16.74 13.16 -25.41
C ARG A 437 -16.65 14.11 -26.62
N ARG A 438 -16.22 15.36 -26.42
CA ARG A 438 -15.94 16.31 -27.51
C ARG A 438 -14.60 16.03 -28.18
N MET A 439 -13.66 15.32 -27.55
CA MET A 439 -12.42 14.86 -28.18
C MET A 439 -12.69 13.69 -29.14
N ASP A 440 -13.42 12.65 -28.69
CA ASP A 440 -13.83 11.50 -29.52
C ASP A 440 -14.45 11.96 -30.87
N ARG A 441 -15.35 12.94 -30.80
CA ARG A 441 -16.08 13.49 -31.97
C ARG A 441 -15.21 14.33 -32.91
N VAL A 442 -14.08 14.87 -32.46
CA VAL A 442 -13.12 15.56 -33.35
C VAL A 442 -12.33 14.54 -34.15
N GLU A 443 -11.95 13.41 -33.56
CA GLU A 443 -11.26 12.32 -34.27
C GLU A 443 -12.17 11.70 -35.35
N GLU A 444 -13.46 11.45 -35.07
CA GLU A 444 -14.42 11.00 -36.09
C GLU A 444 -14.56 12.00 -37.26
N GLN A 445 -14.69 13.30 -36.96
CA GLN A 445 -14.88 14.33 -38.00
C GLN A 445 -13.61 14.62 -38.82
N GLN A 446 -12.42 14.33 -38.29
CA GLN A 446 -11.16 14.43 -39.03
C GLN A 446 -10.94 13.21 -39.94
N HIS A 447 -11.26 11.99 -39.49
CA HIS A 447 -11.22 10.81 -40.35
C HIS A 447 -12.25 10.87 -41.49
N GLY A 448 -13.45 11.41 -41.22
CA GLY A 448 -14.49 11.60 -42.23
C GLY A 448 -14.21 12.65 -43.33
N ARG A 449 -13.09 13.38 -43.26
CA ARG A 449 -12.73 14.44 -44.22
C ARG A 449 -11.54 14.15 -45.14
N ASN A 450 -10.82 13.05 -44.93
CA ASN A 450 -9.71 12.61 -45.79
C ASN A 450 -10.12 11.47 -46.75
N ALA A 451 -11.39 11.41 -47.13
CA ALA A 451 -11.99 10.31 -47.91
C ALA A 451 -12.87 10.78 -49.08
N TYR A 452 -12.54 11.93 -49.70
CA TYR A 452 -13.05 12.42 -50.99
C TYR A 452 -11.96 13.21 -51.73
#